data_AF-A0A352K052-F1
#
_entry.id   AF-A0A352K052-F1
#
_cell.length_a   1.000
_cell.length_b   1.000
_cell.length_c   1.000
_cell.angle_alpha   90.00
_cell.angle_beta   90.00
_cell.angle_gamma   90.00
#
_symmetry.space_group_name_H-M   'P 1'
#
loop_
_entity.id
_entity.type
_entity.pdbx_description
1 polymer ?
#
loop_
_entity_poly.entity_id
_entity_poly.type
_entity_poly.pdbx_seq_one_letter_code
_entity_poly.pdbx_strand_id
1 'polypeptide(L)'
;YANRLYPSTWLNYATTFVGLGYALPGVVVAIGVLIPFGAFDRGLSELLRPFGVEPSLWLSGTLIALMFAYLVRFLTVATGNLTSGLSRVRPSIDQSGRLLGLSQMGVVQKLHVPLIRGSVLTALLVCFVDILKELPATLILRPFDFNTLAVKAYELAGDERLIDAAVPSLCIVLVGLLPVIWLNRSVTRE
;
A
#
# COMPACT_ATOMS: atom_id res chain seq x y z
N TYR A 1 -15.06 -0.33 7.33
CA TYR A 1 -16.06 -0.90 8.27
C TYR A 1 -16.90 0.17 8.96
N ALA A 2 -16.32 1.25 9.49
CA ALA A 2 -17.07 2.33 10.16
C ALA A 2 -18.27 2.86 9.36
N ASN A 3 -18.09 3.12 8.05
CA ASN A 3 -19.17 3.61 7.16
C ASN A 3 -20.36 2.63 7.02
N ARG A 4 -20.15 1.34 7.29
CA ARG A 4 -21.23 0.32 7.30
C ARG A 4 -22.05 0.38 8.59
N LEU A 5 -21.40 0.65 9.73
CA LEU A 5 -22.07 0.73 11.04
C LEU A 5 -22.76 2.08 11.25
N TYR A 6 -22.10 3.15 10.82
CA TYR A 6 -22.52 4.52 11.00
C TYR A 6 -22.41 5.24 9.66
N PRO A 7 -23.40 5.09 8.76
CA PRO A 7 -23.37 5.79 7.49
C PRO A 7 -23.43 7.29 7.77
N SER A 8 -22.34 8.01 7.50
CA SER A 8 -22.25 9.46 7.71
C SER A 8 -21.64 10.13 6.49
N THR A 9 -22.11 11.34 6.19
CA THR A 9 -21.63 12.11 5.04
C THR A 9 -20.14 12.40 5.15
N TRP A 10 -19.65 12.65 6.37
CA TRP A 10 -18.21 12.84 6.63
C TRP A 10 -17.39 11.58 6.35
N LEU A 11 -17.87 10.41 6.79
CA LEU A 11 -17.19 9.13 6.53
C LEU A 11 -17.16 8.82 5.03
N ASN A 12 -18.23 9.15 4.29
CA ASN A 12 -18.24 9.04 2.83
C ASN A 12 -17.15 9.92 2.19
N TYR A 13 -17.05 11.20 2.57
CA TYR A 13 -15.99 12.07 2.07
C TYR A 13 -14.60 11.55 2.42
N ALA A 14 -14.38 11.09 3.65
CA ALA A 14 -13.11 10.50 4.06
C ALA A 14 -12.76 9.26 3.22
N THR A 15 -13.72 8.37 2.94
CA THR A 15 -13.48 7.20 2.08
C THR A 15 -13.21 7.60 0.62
N THR A 16 -13.91 8.60 0.10
CA THR A 16 -13.67 9.12 -1.26
C THR A 16 -12.29 9.76 -1.35
N PHE A 17 -11.86 10.51 -0.32
CA PHE A 17 -10.54 11.12 -0.26
C PHE A 17 -9.42 10.07 -0.27
N VAL A 18 -9.56 9.00 0.52
CA VAL A 18 -8.65 7.83 0.46
C VAL A 18 -8.67 7.19 -0.93
N GLY A 19 -9.80 7.26 -1.64
CA GLY A 19 -9.96 6.79 -3.02
C GLY A 19 -9.20 7.62 -4.07
N LEU A 20 -8.79 8.85 -3.77
CA LEU A 20 -8.09 9.71 -4.73
C LEU A 20 -6.62 9.33 -4.93
N GLY A 21 -6.02 8.57 -4.00
CA GLY A 21 -4.61 8.20 -4.03
C GLY A 21 -4.20 7.45 -5.30
N TYR A 22 -5.09 6.63 -5.87
CA TYR A 22 -4.84 5.91 -7.13
C TYR A 22 -4.75 6.83 -8.36
N ALA A 23 -5.46 7.97 -8.34
CA ALA A 23 -5.45 8.92 -9.45
C ALA A 23 -4.14 9.71 -9.52
N LEU A 24 -3.36 9.72 -8.43
CA LEU A 24 -2.10 10.45 -8.37
C LEU A 24 -0.98 9.64 -9.05
N PRO A 25 -0.26 10.23 -10.03
CA PRO A 25 0.96 9.64 -10.55
C PRO A 25 1.97 9.40 -9.42
N GLY A 26 2.79 8.34 -9.51
CA GLY A 26 3.75 7.98 -8.47
C GLY A 26 4.72 9.12 -8.11
N VAL A 27 5.12 9.92 -9.10
CA VAL A 27 5.93 11.13 -8.91
C VAL A 27 5.25 12.17 -8.03
N VAL A 28 3.95 12.40 -8.25
CA VAL A 28 3.18 13.40 -7.47
C VAL A 28 3.07 12.97 -6.02
N VAL A 29 2.82 11.67 -5.78
CA VAL A 29 2.82 11.11 -4.42
C VAL A 29 4.21 11.26 -3.79
N ALA A 30 5.27 10.94 -4.53
CA ALA A 30 6.63 11.04 -4.02
C ALA A 30 7.01 12.46 -3.60
N ILE A 31 6.76 13.46 -4.46
CA ILE A 31 7.00 14.87 -4.12
C ILE A 31 6.12 15.30 -2.94
N GLY A 32 4.86 14.88 -2.93
CA GLY A 32 3.92 15.16 -1.86
C GLY A 32 4.33 14.60 -0.50
N VAL A 33 5.10 13.52 -0.47
CA VAL A 33 5.69 12.94 0.76
C VAL A 33 7.03 13.59 1.10
N LEU A 34 7.87 13.84 0.10
CA LEU A 34 9.22 14.36 0.29
C LEU A 34 9.24 15.74 0.94
N ILE A 35 8.34 16.63 0.52
CA ILE A 35 8.24 18.00 1.04
C ILE A 35 7.95 18.03 2.56
N PRO A 36 6.86 17.41 3.06
CA PRO A 36 6.56 17.42 4.49
C PRO A 36 7.58 16.62 5.31
N PHE A 37 8.08 15.49 4.79
CA PHE A 37 9.06 14.68 5.51
C PHE A 37 10.40 15.41 5.63
N GLY A 38 10.85 16.07 4.56
CA GLY A 38 12.04 16.92 4.59
C GLY A 38 11.86 18.16 5.49
N ALA A 39 10.66 18.75 5.54
CA ALA A 39 10.36 19.83 6.47
C ALA A 39 10.39 19.37 7.94
N PHE A 40 9.86 18.17 8.21
CA PHE A 40 9.94 17.54 9.52
C PHE A 40 11.39 17.26 9.92
N ASP A 41 12.19 16.65 9.05
CA ASP A 41 13.60 16.35 9.32
C ASP A 41 14.41 17.62 9.61
N ARG A 42 14.15 18.71 8.89
CA ARG A 42 14.76 20.03 9.16
C ARG A 42 14.34 20.59 10.51
N GLY A 43 13.03 20.61 10.81
CA GLY A 43 12.54 21.11 12.09
C GLY A 43 13.05 20.31 13.29
N LEU A 44 13.14 18.98 13.13
CA LEU A 44 13.72 18.10 14.15
C LEU A 44 15.22 18.35 14.30
N SER A 45 15.95 18.52 13.21
CA SER A 45 17.38 18.85 13.24
C SER A 45 17.64 20.19 13.92
N GLU A 46 16.83 21.22 13.65
CA GLU A 46 16.93 22.52 14.32
C GLU A 46 16.64 22.44 15.82
N LEU A 47 15.64 21.63 16.21
CA LEU A 47 15.30 21.39 17.61
C LEU A 47 16.41 20.63 18.37
N LEU A 48 17.07 19.69 17.70
CA LEU A 48 18.10 18.83 18.30
C LEU A 48 19.51 19.44 18.24
N ARG A 49 19.73 20.47 17.41
CA ARG A 49 21.01 21.16 17.27
C ARG A 49 21.60 21.66 18.59
N PRO A 50 20.83 22.24 19.54
CA PRO A 50 21.35 22.64 20.85
C PRO A 50 21.88 21.48 21.71
N PHE A 51 21.42 20.26 21.42
CA PHE A 51 21.86 19.03 22.10
C PHE A 51 23.09 18.39 21.43
N GLY A 52 23.68 19.05 20.43
CA GLY A 52 24.88 18.57 19.72
C GLY A 52 24.61 17.44 18.72
N VAL A 53 23.36 17.24 18.30
CA VAL A 53 23.00 16.25 17.28
C VAL A 53 23.19 16.85 15.90
N GLU A 54 23.91 16.14 15.03
CA GLU A 54 24.15 16.56 13.65
C GLU A 54 22.86 16.45 12.80
N PRO A 55 22.62 17.39 11.86
CA PRO A 55 21.49 17.34 10.95
C PRO A 55 21.47 16.03 10.15
N SER A 56 20.30 15.39 10.11
CA SER A 56 20.13 14.08 9.47
C SER A 56 18.73 13.91 8.90
N LEU A 57 18.61 13.07 7.88
CA LEU A 57 17.36 12.80 7.16
C LEU A 57 16.67 11.56 7.74
N TRP A 58 16.09 11.70 8.92
CA TRP A 58 15.49 10.59 9.67
C TRP A 58 14.32 9.93 8.93
N LEU A 59 13.45 10.71 8.30
CA LEU A 59 12.30 10.20 7.56
C LEU A 59 12.55 10.21 6.05
N SER A 60 12.98 11.34 5.51
CA SER A 60 13.11 11.55 4.05
C SER A 60 14.27 10.78 3.43
N GLY A 61 15.30 10.46 4.22
CA GLY A 61 16.49 9.72 3.77
C GLY A 61 16.42 8.22 4.02
N THR A 62 15.29 7.69 4.49
CA THR A 62 15.13 6.28 4.84
C THR A 62 14.00 5.63 4.03
N LEU A 63 13.87 4.30 4.14
CA LEU A 63 12.76 3.56 3.53
C LEU A 63 11.38 3.99 4.05
N ILE A 64 11.31 4.75 5.15
CA ILE A 64 10.05 5.19 5.74
C ILE A 64 9.27 6.07 4.75
N ALA A 65 9.94 7.02 4.08
CA ALA A 65 9.31 7.86 3.07
C ALA A 65 8.74 7.04 1.91
N LEU A 66 9.52 6.07 1.41
CA LEU A 66 9.09 5.17 0.34
C LEU A 66 7.90 4.30 0.75
N MET A 67 7.96 3.69 1.94
CA MET A 67 6.86 2.89 2.49
C MET A 67 5.60 3.73 2.67
N PHE A 68 5.72 4.96 3.15
CA PHE A 68 4.58 5.86 3.31
C PHE A 68 3.96 6.24 1.96
N ALA A 69 4.78 6.54 0.94
CA ALA A 69 4.28 6.82 -0.40
C ALA A 69 3.54 5.60 -1.00
N TYR A 70 4.07 4.40 -0.80
CA TYR A 70 3.39 3.16 -1.20
C TYR A 70 2.08 2.96 -0.43
N LEU A 71 2.06 3.20 0.87
CA LEU A 71 0.83 3.14 1.66
C LEU A 71 -0.23 4.07 1.09
N VAL A 72 0.10 5.35 0.86
CA VAL A 72 -0.86 6.33 0.31
C VAL A 72 -1.39 5.90 -1.07
N ARG A 73 -0.50 5.49 -1.98
CA ARG A 73 -0.85 5.12 -3.36
C ARG A 73 -1.66 3.82 -3.44
N PHE A 74 -1.23 2.79 -2.73
CA PHE A 74 -1.80 1.44 -2.85
C PHE A 74 -2.95 1.17 -1.87
N LEU A 75 -3.15 2.02 -0.85
CA LEU A 75 -4.30 1.93 0.04
C LEU A 75 -5.64 2.04 -0.73
N THR A 76 -5.71 2.90 -1.76
CA THR A 76 -6.90 2.98 -2.63
C THR A 76 -7.22 1.65 -3.31
N VAL A 77 -6.21 0.97 -3.83
CA VAL A 77 -6.37 -0.32 -4.53
C VAL A 77 -6.84 -1.40 -3.55
N ALA A 78 -6.28 -1.41 -2.34
CA ALA A 78 -6.67 -2.32 -1.28
C ALA A 78 -8.12 -2.06 -0.82
N THR A 79 -8.51 -0.80 -0.58
CA THR A 79 -9.85 -0.46 -0.09
C THR A 79 -10.95 -0.81 -1.08
N GLY A 80 -10.69 -0.70 -2.39
CA GLY A 80 -11.63 -1.16 -3.43
C GLY A 80 -11.94 -2.65 -3.31
N ASN A 81 -10.90 -3.49 -3.27
CA ASN A 81 -11.04 -4.95 -3.12
C ASN A 81 -11.72 -5.34 -1.79
N LEU A 82 -11.33 -4.69 -0.69
CA LEU A 82 -11.92 -4.94 0.63
C LEU A 82 -13.39 -4.52 0.70
N THR A 83 -13.76 -3.40 0.08
CA THR A 83 -15.15 -2.91 0.06
C THR A 83 -16.03 -3.84 -0.76
N SER A 84 -15.55 -4.33 -1.91
CA SER A 84 -16.26 -5.36 -2.70
C SER A 84 -16.36 -6.70 -1.98
N GLY A 85 -15.38 -7.07 -1.15
CA GLY A 85 -15.51 -8.23 -0.26
C GLY A 85 -16.58 -8.03 0.80
N LEU A 86 -16.57 -6.87 1.45
CA LEU A 86 -17.48 -6.54 2.53
C LEU A 86 -18.94 -6.34 2.07
N SER A 87 -19.16 -5.86 0.84
CA SER A 87 -20.50 -5.67 0.27
C SER A 87 -21.24 -6.99 0.04
N ARG A 88 -20.50 -8.10 -0.14
CA ARG A 88 -21.07 -9.45 -0.24
C ARG A 88 -21.58 -9.99 1.10
N VAL A 89 -21.11 -9.45 2.23
CA VAL A 89 -21.56 -9.87 3.57
C VAL A 89 -22.89 -9.19 3.90
N ARG A 90 -23.96 -9.96 4.04
CA ARG A 90 -25.31 -9.44 4.36
C ARG A 90 -25.35 -8.81 5.77
N PRO A 91 -26.11 -7.70 5.98
CA PRO A 91 -26.26 -7.08 7.30
C PRO A 91 -26.83 -8.00 8.39
N SER A 92 -27.59 -9.02 8.00
CA SER A 92 -28.16 -10.02 8.94
C SER A 92 -27.09 -10.77 9.74
N ILE A 93 -25.90 -11.00 9.15
CA ILE A 93 -24.78 -11.65 9.84
C ILE A 93 -24.31 -10.81 11.03
N ASP A 94 -24.27 -9.49 10.87
CA ASP A 94 -23.87 -8.54 11.91
C ASP A 94 -24.88 -8.56 13.06
N GLN A 95 -26.18 -8.58 12.71
CA GLN A 95 -27.28 -8.64 13.67
C GLN A 95 -27.28 -9.95 14.46
N SER A 96 -27.15 -11.10 13.78
CA SER A 96 -27.07 -12.41 14.43
C SER A 96 -25.86 -12.52 15.36
N GLY A 97 -24.70 -12.01 14.96
CA GLY A 97 -23.51 -11.97 15.82
C GLY A 97 -23.75 -11.16 17.10
N ARG A 98 -24.39 -10.00 16.99
CA ARG A 98 -24.75 -9.18 18.16
C ARG A 98 -25.79 -9.85 19.07
N LEU A 99 -26.78 -10.54 18.50
CA LEU A 99 -27.77 -11.31 19.28
C LEU A 99 -27.13 -12.45 20.08
N LEU A 100 -26.05 -13.05 19.56
CA LEU A 100 -25.25 -14.07 20.24
C LEU A 100 -24.25 -13.48 21.26
N GLY A 101 -24.35 -12.19 21.58
CA GLY A 101 -23.53 -11.52 22.58
C GLY A 101 -22.14 -11.08 22.08
N LEU A 102 -21.86 -11.12 20.77
CA LEU A 102 -20.60 -10.59 20.24
C LEU A 102 -20.59 -9.06 20.30
N SER A 103 -19.48 -8.51 20.80
CA SER A 103 -19.18 -7.08 20.67
C SER A 103 -18.93 -6.71 19.20
N GLN A 104 -18.91 -5.41 18.86
CA GLN A 104 -18.62 -4.94 17.50
C GLN A 104 -17.28 -5.49 16.98
N MET A 105 -16.23 -5.46 17.81
CA MET A 105 -14.94 -6.04 17.46
C MET A 105 -15.01 -7.57 17.33
N GLY A 106 -15.81 -8.23 18.18
CA GLY A 106 -16.07 -9.66 18.09
C GLY A 106 -16.73 -10.07 16.77
N VAL A 107 -17.69 -9.28 16.28
CA VAL A 107 -18.32 -9.48 14.95
C VAL A 107 -17.28 -9.33 13.84
N VAL A 108 -16.43 -8.31 13.90
CA VAL A 108 -15.37 -8.11 12.89
C VAL A 108 -14.41 -9.29 12.86
N GLN A 109 -13.84 -9.66 14.01
CA GLN A 109 -12.79 -10.67 14.09
C GLN A 109 -13.30 -12.08 13.83
N LYS A 110 -14.48 -12.45 14.37
CA LYS A 110 -14.99 -13.83 14.29
C LYS A 110 -15.88 -14.10 13.08
N LEU A 111 -16.51 -13.08 12.51
CA LEU A 111 -17.41 -13.24 11.36
C LEU A 111 -16.83 -12.59 10.10
N HIS A 112 -16.55 -11.29 10.12
CA HIS A 112 -16.14 -10.58 8.90
C HIS A 112 -14.79 -11.03 8.38
N VAL A 113 -13.75 -11.03 9.22
CA VAL A 113 -12.38 -11.37 8.80
C VAL A 113 -12.31 -12.75 8.11
N PRO A 114 -12.90 -13.83 8.66
CA PRO A 114 -12.96 -15.12 7.97
C PRO A 114 -13.76 -15.07 6.66
N LEU A 115 -14.90 -14.37 6.64
CA LEU A 115 -15.78 -14.30 5.46
C LEU A 115 -15.15 -13.53 4.29
N ILE A 116 -14.38 -12.47 4.58
CA ILE A 116 -13.73 -11.65 3.55
C ILE A 116 -12.28 -12.05 3.26
N ARG A 117 -11.79 -13.14 3.85
CA ARG A 117 -10.39 -13.59 3.73
C ARG A 117 -9.91 -13.67 2.28
N GLY A 118 -10.76 -14.18 1.36
CA GLY A 118 -10.43 -14.27 -0.05
C GLY A 118 -10.27 -12.91 -0.70
N SER A 119 -11.13 -11.94 -0.33
CA SER A 119 -11.02 -10.55 -0.81
C SER A 119 -9.79 -9.84 -0.24
N VAL A 120 -9.41 -10.13 1.01
CA VAL A 120 -8.18 -9.62 1.62
C VAL A 120 -6.95 -10.18 0.90
N LEU A 121 -6.93 -11.49 0.62
CA LEU A 121 -5.84 -12.13 -0.14
C LEU A 121 -5.72 -11.53 -1.54
N THR A 122 -6.82 -11.37 -2.26
CA THR A 122 -6.81 -10.72 -3.58
C THR A 122 -6.27 -9.29 -3.49
N ALA A 123 -6.74 -8.50 -2.51
CA ALA A 123 -6.25 -7.14 -2.29
C ALA A 123 -4.74 -7.10 -2.05
N LEU A 124 -4.24 -7.96 -1.16
CA LEU A 124 -2.82 -8.07 -0.82
C LEU A 124 -1.99 -8.41 -2.04
N LEU A 125 -2.45 -9.36 -2.87
CA LEU A 125 -1.73 -9.80 -4.04
C LEU A 125 -1.69 -8.77 -5.15
N VAL A 126 -2.79 -8.08 -5.40
CA VAL A 126 -2.82 -6.96 -6.37
C VAL A 126 -1.86 -5.87 -5.91
N CYS A 127 -1.93 -5.45 -4.64
CA CYS A 127 -1.00 -4.46 -4.09
C CYS A 127 0.46 -4.93 -4.17
N PHE A 128 0.73 -6.21 -3.88
CA PHE A 128 2.08 -6.76 -3.96
C PHE A 128 2.65 -6.65 -5.37
N VAL A 129 1.90 -7.09 -6.38
CA VAL A 129 2.32 -7.02 -7.79
C VAL A 129 2.51 -5.57 -8.24
N ASP A 130 1.64 -4.66 -7.82
CA ASP A 130 1.75 -3.25 -8.17
C ASP A 130 2.96 -2.57 -7.51
N ILE A 131 3.24 -2.86 -6.23
CA ILE A 131 4.43 -2.38 -5.52
C ILE A 131 5.71 -2.91 -6.16
N LEU A 132 5.72 -4.17 -6.58
CA LEU A 132 6.91 -4.84 -7.10
C LEU A 132 7.46 -4.17 -8.37
N LYS A 133 6.56 -3.70 -9.24
CA LYS A 133 6.90 -2.97 -10.48
C LYS A 133 6.86 -1.45 -10.31
N GLU A 134 6.59 -0.92 -9.12
CA GLU A 134 6.51 0.52 -8.92
C GLU A 134 7.90 1.13 -9.12
N LEU A 135 7.96 2.13 -10.00
CA LEU A 135 9.20 2.77 -10.43
C LEU A 135 9.19 4.28 -10.12
N PRO A 136 8.15 5.06 -10.49
CA PRO A 136 8.25 6.51 -10.43
C PRO A 136 8.42 7.06 -9.01
N ALA A 137 7.67 6.53 -8.04
CA ALA A 137 7.83 6.95 -6.64
C ALA A 137 9.18 6.50 -6.05
N THR A 138 9.61 5.30 -6.43
CA THR A 138 10.83 4.64 -5.97
C THR A 138 12.09 5.36 -6.44
N LEU A 139 12.10 5.82 -7.69
CA LEU A 139 13.23 6.59 -8.23
C LEU A 139 13.50 7.87 -7.43
N ILE A 140 12.46 8.47 -6.87
CA ILE A 140 12.54 9.75 -6.16
C ILE A 140 12.82 9.55 -4.66
N LEU A 141 12.17 8.55 -4.04
CA LEU A 141 12.19 8.37 -2.58
C LEU A 141 13.15 7.27 -2.10
N ARG A 142 13.79 6.51 -3.00
CA ARG A 142 14.75 5.50 -2.56
C ARG A 142 15.88 6.16 -1.75
N PRO A 143 16.30 5.56 -0.63
CA PRO A 143 17.52 6.00 0.04
C PRO A 143 18.74 5.69 -0.83
N PHE A 144 19.88 6.31 -0.49
CA PHE A 144 21.14 6.05 -1.17
C PHE A 144 21.50 4.55 -1.12
N ASP A 145 22.11 4.07 -2.19
CA ASP A 145 22.53 2.67 -2.38
C ASP A 145 21.42 1.61 -2.27
N PHE A 146 20.15 2.02 -2.34
CA PHE A 146 19.02 1.10 -2.34
C PHE A 146 18.35 1.00 -3.71
N ASN A 147 18.69 -0.07 -4.45
CA ASN A 147 18.15 -0.33 -5.78
C ASN A 147 17.17 -1.49 -5.74
N THR A 148 15.92 -1.23 -6.12
CA THR A 148 14.93 -2.28 -6.37
C THR A 148 15.16 -2.92 -7.73
N LEU A 149 14.60 -4.11 -7.96
CA LEU A 149 14.65 -4.76 -9.27
C LEU A 149 14.09 -3.86 -10.37
N ALA A 150 12.99 -3.15 -10.09
CA ALA A 150 12.35 -2.25 -11.05
C ALA A 150 13.29 -1.10 -11.44
N VAL A 151 13.96 -0.50 -10.45
CA VAL A 151 14.91 0.57 -10.70
C VAL A 151 16.14 0.06 -11.42
N LYS A 152 16.66 -1.12 -11.05
CA LYS A 152 17.84 -1.69 -11.72
C LYS A 152 17.56 -2.05 -13.18
N ALA A 153 16.38 -2.59 -13.47
CA ALA A 153 15.93 -2.84 -14.83
C ALA A 153 15.83 -1.55 -15.64
N TYR A 154 15.27 -0.48 -15.04
CA TYR A 154 15.16 0.84 -15.67
C TYR A 154 16.53 1.47 -15.97
N GLU A 155 17.46 1.46 -15.01
CA GLU A 155 18.82 1.98 -15.18
C GLU A 155 19.57 1.23 -16.29
N LEU A 156 19.59 -0.11 -16.26
CA LEU A 156 20.28 -0.91 -17.28
C LEU A 156 19.67 -0.75 -18.67
N ALA A 157 18.34 -0.60 -18.76
CA ALA A 157 17.69 -0.33 -20.03
C ALA A 157 18.00 1.08 -20.56
N GLY A 158 18.08 2.08 -19.67
CA GLY A 158 18.49 3.45 -20.01
C GLY A 158 19.96 3.54 -20.46
N ASP A 159 20.82 2.67 -19.92
CA ASP A 159 22.22 2.51 -20.35
C ASP A 159 22.37 1.70 -21.65
N GLU A 160 21.27 1.40 -22.35
CA GLU A 160 21.21 0.55 -23.56
C GLU A 160 21.69 -0.91 -23.34
N ARG A 161 21.88 -1.34 -22.09
CA ARG A 161 22.32 -2.69 -21.70
C ARG A 161 21.13 -3.64 -21.55
N LEU A 162 20.40 -3.84 -22.64
CA LEU A 162 19.14 -4.61 -22.65
C LEU A 162 19.30 -6.06 -22.17
N ILE A 163 20.44 -6.70 -22.49
CA ILE A 163 20.75 -8.07 -22.08
C ILE A 163 20.85 -8.15 -20.55
N ASP A 164 21.54 -7.20 -19.92
CA ASP A 164 21.68 -7.15 -18.47
C ASP A 164 20.36 -6.76 -17.78
N ALA A 165 19.56 -5.88 -18.41
CA ALA A 165 18.23 -5.49 -17.94
C ALA A 165 17.22 -6.65 -17.97
N ALA A 166 17.47 -7.68 -18.79
CA ALA A 166 16.60 -8.85 -18.88
C ALA A 166 16.52 -9.61 -17.55
N VAL A 167 17.63 -9.73 -16.81
CA VAL A 167 17.68 -10.47 -15.54
C VAL A 167 16.73 -9.88 -14.48
N PRO A 168 16.85 -8.60 -14.07
CA PRO A 168 15.93 -8.02 -13.08
C PRO A 168 14.49 -7.99 -13.59
N SER A 169 14.27 -7.80 -14.89
CA SER A 169 12.93 -7.84 -15.51
C SER A 169 12.28 -9.22 -15.42
N LEU A 170 13.03 -10.29 -15.71
CA LEU A 170 12.55 -11.66 -15.57
C LEU A 170 12.32 -12.04 -14.11
N CYS A 171 13.18 -11.60 -13.19
CA CYS A 171 12.95 -11.78 -11.76
C CYS A 171 11.64 -11.12 -11.31
N ILE A 172 11.35 -9.90 -11.77
CA ILE A 172 10.07 -9.21 -11.51
C ILE A 172 8.89 -10.04 -11.98
N VAL A 173 8.97 -10.56 -13.20
CA VAL A 173 7.93 -11.39 -13.81
C VAL A 173 7.72 -12.69 -13.01
N LEU A 174 8.79 -13.40 -12.66
CA LEU A 174 8.72 -14.65 -11.90
C LEU A 174 8.12 -14.44 -10.50
N VAL A 175 8.61 -13.45 -9.76
CA VAL A 175 8.14 -13.14 -8.40
C VAL A 175 6.71 -12.61 -8.41
N GLY A 176 6.32 -11.85 -9.44
CA GLY A 176 4.94 -11.37 -9.61
C GLY A 176 3.95 -12.45 -10.05
N LEU A 177 4.36 -13.40 -10.89
CA LEU A 177 3.50 -14.46 -11.41
C LEU A 177 3.17 -15.54 -10.38
N LEU A 178 4.14 -15.92 -9.53
CA LEU A 178 3.95 -17.00 -8.57
C LEU A 178 2.72 -16.81 -7.67
N PRO A 179 2.52 -15.64 -7.02
CA PRO A 179 1.36 -15.40 -6.17
C PRO A 179 0.05 -15.30 -6.95
N VAL A 180 0.09 -14.77 -8.19
CA VAL A 180 -1.08 -14.66 -9.06
C VAL A 180 -1.57 -16.04 -9.49
N ILE A 181 -0.67 -16.93 -9.89
CA ILE A 181 -0.99 -18.33 -10.25
C ILE A 181 -1.58 -19.06 -9.05
N TRP A 182 -0.98 -18.87 -7.87
CA TRP A 182 -1.45 -19.47 -6.63
C TRP A 182 -2.88 -19.02 -6.30
N LEU A 183 -3.16 -17.71 -6.38
CA LEU A 183 -4.50 -17.17 -6.13
C LEU A 183 -5.51 -17.68 -7.14
N ASN A 184 -5.18 -17.64 -8.43
CA ASN A 184 -6.08 -18.11 -9.48
C ASN A 184 -6.56 -19.54 -9.17
N ARG A 185 -5.63 -20.44 -8.85
CA ARG A 185 -5.94 -21.83 -8.46
C ARG A 185 -6.79 -21.94 -7.19
N SER A 186 -6.63 -21.03 -6.23
CA SER A 186 -7.43 -21.02 -5.00
C SER A 186 -8.87 -20.53 -5.25
N VAL A 187 -9.05 -19.55 -6.14
CA VAL A 187 -10.37 -18.97 -6.46
C VAL A 187 -11.18 -19.92 -7.36
N THR A 188 -10.54 -20.66 -8.28
CA THR A 188 -11.27 -21.66 -9.10
C THR A 188 -11.73 -22.90 -8.33
N ARG A 189 -11.29 -23.06 -7.07
CA ARG A 189 -11.64 -24.20 -6.22
C ARG A 189 -12.80 -23.93 -5.25
N GLU A 190 -13.22 -22.67 -5.10
CA GLU A 190 -14.44 -22.26 -4.39
C GLU A 190 -15.61 -22.13 -5.38
#